data_AF-A0A1F7V9H7-F1
#
_entry.id   AF-A0A1F7V9H7-F1
#
_cell.length_a   1.000
_cell.length_b   1.000
_cell.length_c   1.000
_cell.angle_alpha   90.00
_cell.angle_beta   90.00
_cell.angle_gamma   90.00
#
_symmetry.space_group_name_H-M   'P 1'
#
loop_
_entity.id
_entity.type
_entity.pdbx_description
1 polymer ?
#
loop_
_entity_poly.entity_id
_entity_poly.type
_entity_poly.pdbx_seq_one_letter_code
_entity_poly.pdbx_strand_id
1 'polypeptide(L)'
;MKTKTPTLISHRLVRETRNRQITIPKPIHDALGLQRGTIYEVETIAGKVVFTPRSLANWEGMEAARKASLGIGLSPAFTDADDLIAHLHKSIGKRPKKQ
;
A
#
# COMPACT_ATOMS: atom_id res chain seq x y z
N MET A 1 27.83 7.56 -26.90
CA MET A 1 28.39 7.69 -25.54
C MET A 1 27.23 7.84 -24.57
N LYS A 2 26.91 6.84 -23.74
CA LYS A 2 25.81 6.93 -22.76
C LYS A 2 26.34 7.59 -21.50
N THR A 3 25.95 8.84 -21.26
CA THR A 3 26.32 9.59 -20.05
C THR A 3 25.65 8.93 -18.85
N LYS A 4 26.48 8.41 -17.92
CA LYS A 4 26.04 7.95 -16.61
C LYS A 4 25.58 9.19 -15.83
N THR A 5 24.28 9.38 -15.68
CA THR A 5 23.73 10.41 -14.78
C THR A 5 24.29 10.15 -13.38
N PRO A 6 24.99 11.11 -12.75
CA PRO A 6 25.49 10.90 -11.40
C PRO A 6 24.28 10.81 -10.47
N THR A 7 24.03 9.62 -9.93
CA THR A 7 23.09 9.42 -8.84
C THR A 7 23.59 10.24 -7.66
N LEU A 8 22.96 11.39 -7.40
CA LEU A 8 23.23 12.19 -6.20
C LEU A 8 22.83 11.37 -4.98
N ILE A 9 23.81 10.72 -4.34
CA ILE A 9 23.61 10.00 -3.08
C ILE A 9 23.56 11.04 -1.96
N SER A 10 22.44 11.73 -1.83
CA SER A 10 22.17 12.60 -0.66
C SER A 10 21.69 11.73 0.50
N HIS A 11 22.55 11.53 1.50
CA HIS A 11 22.19 10.89 2.76
C HIS A 11 22.01 11.96 3.85
N ARG A 12 20.91 11.87 4.60
CA ARG A 12 20.67 12.74 5.75
C ARG A 12 19.99 11.96 6.85
N LEU A 13 20.50 12.06 8.06
CA LEU A 13 19.86 11.48 9.24
C LEU A 13 18.61 12.30 9.57
N VAL A 14 17.50 11.61 9.75
CA VAL A 14 16.22 12.18 10.16
C VAL A 14 15.78 11.53 11.45
N ARG A 15 15.14 12.30 12.32
CA ARG A 15 14.60 11.80 13.58
C ARG A 15 13.14 11.41 13.37
N GLU A 16 12.79 10.23 13.85
CA GLU A 16 11.40 9.79 13.96
C GLU A 16 10.67 10.66 15.00
N THR A 17 9.49 11.15 14.65
CA THR A 17 8.63 11.93 15.56
C THR A 17 7.66 11.00 16.31
N ARG A 18 6.76 11.59 17.11
CA ARG A 18 5.67 10.81 17.72
C ARG A 18 4.80 10.22 16.60
N ASN A 19 4.42 8.95 16.74
CA ASN A 19 3.63 8.18 15.76
C ASN A 19 4.40 7.70 14.52
N ARG A 20 5.72 7.47 14.63
CA ARG A 20 6.52 6.83 13.58
C ARG A 20 6.60 7.62 12.26
N GLN A 21 6.47 8.94 12.35
CA GLN A 21 6.57 9.79 11.17
C GLN A 21 7.99 10.28 11.00
N ILE A 22 8.44 10.34 9.74
CA ILE A 22 9.71 10.94 9.34
C ILE A 22 9.45 12.05 8.34
N THR A 23 10.17 13.15 8.46
CA THR A 23 10.12 14.25 7.49
C THR A 23 11.19 14.02 6.43
N ILE A 24 10.77 13.87 5.18
CA ILE A 24 11.72 13.84 4.05
C ILE A 24 12.34 15.23 3.93
N PRO A 25 13.68 15.36 4.00
CA PRO A 25 14.34 16.66 3.88
C PRO A 25 14.05 17.31 2.52
N LYS A 26 13.79 18.63 2.53
CA LYS A 26 13.48 19.40 1.31
C LYS A 26 14.43 19.13 0.13
N PRO A 27 15.77 19.07 0.28
CA PRO A 27 16.66 18.81 -0.85
C PRO A 27 16.42 17.43 -1.51
N ILE A 28 16.06 16.41 -0.72
CA ILE A 28 15.74 15.07 -1.22
C ILE A 28 14.36 15.07 -1.88
N HIS A 29 13.39 15.74 -1.25
CA HIS A 29 12.04 15.89 -1.80
C HIS A 29 12.05 16.55 -3.18
N ASP A 30 12.78 17.67 -3.31
CA ASP A 30 12.87 18.45 -4.54
C ASP A 30 13.66 17.71 -5.63
N ALA A 31 14.75 17.01 -5.26
CA ALA A 31 15.53 16.20 -6.19
C ALA A 31 14.75 15.01 -6.77
N LEU A 32 13.81 14.46 -5.99
CA LEU A 32 12.91 13.40 -6.44
C LEU A 32 11.71 13.93 -7.24
N GLY A 33 11.56 15.26 -7.40
CA GLY A 33 10.47 15.87 -8.15
C GLY A 33 9.08 15.55 -7.58
N LEU A 34 9.00 15.31 -6.27
CA LEU A 34 7.78 14.84 -5.61
C LEU A 34 6.75 15.95 -5.57
N GLN A 35 5.49 15.60 -5.87
CA GLN A 35 4.37 16.53 -5.84
C GLN A 35 3.39 16.19 -4.72
N ARG A 36 2.66 17.19 -4.24
CA ARG A 36 1.60 16.98 -3.26
C ARG A 36 0.54 16.04 -3.84
N GLY A 37 0.19 15.00 -3.10
CA GLY A 37 -0.73 13.94 -3.56
C GLY A 37 -0.03 12.74 -4.22
N THR A 38 1.31 12.76 -4.35
CA THR A 38 2.08 11.56 -4.72
C THR A 38 1.89 10.47 -3.68
N ILE A 39 1.60 9.25 -4.12
CA ILE A 39 1.47 8.09 -3.25
C ILE A 39 2.79 7.33 -3.27
N TYR A 40 3.10 6.60 -2.19
CA TYR A 40 4.31 5.79 -2.11
C TYR A 40 3.94 4.33 -1.93
N GLU A 41 4.55 3.48 -2.75
CA GLU A 41 4.68 2.07 -2.47
C GLU A 41 5.76 1.89 -1.41
N VAL A 42 5.47 1.09 -0.38
CA VAL A 42 6.37 0.89 0.77
C VAL A 42 6.71 -0.60 0.86
N GLU A 43 7.98 -0.91 0.71
CA GLU A 43 8.49 -2.28 0.74
C GLU A 43 9.64 -2.40 1.76
N THR A 44 9.84 -3.60 2.30
CA THR A 44 11.01 -3.91 3.11
C THR A 44 11.97 -4.75 2.28
N ILE A 45 13.13 -4.19 1.95
CA ILE A 45 14.16 -4.86 1.14
C ILE A 45 15.47 -4.89 1.94
N ALA A 46 15.98 -6.09 2.23
CA ALA A 46 17.23 -6.29 2.98
C ALA A 46 17.28 -5.52 4.32
N GLY A 47 16.17 -5.52 5.07
CA GLY A 47 16.05 -4.81 6.35
C GLY A 47 15.93 -3.29 6.24
N LYS A 48 15.80 -2.75 5.02
CA LYS A 48 15.60 -1.32 4.75
C LYS A 48 14.15 -1.08 4.31
N VAL A 49 13.56 0.00 4.81
CA VAL A 49 12.29 0.49 4.27
C VAL A 49 12.57 1.30 3.03
N VAL A 50 11.98 0.91 1.91
CA VAL A 50 12.10 1.57 0.60
C VAL A 50 10.75 2.20 0.26
N PHE A 51 10.77 3.49 -0.03
CA PHE A 51 9.60 4.25 -0.46
C PHE A 51 9.75 4.59 -1.94
N THR A 52 8.85 4.07 -2.78
CA THR A 52 8.87 4.30 -4.23
C THR A 52 7.66 5.15 -4.61
N PRO A 53 7.84 6.39 -5.13
CA PRO A 53 6.72 7.22 -5.52
C PRO A 53 5.95 6.61 -6.71
N ARG A 54 4.62 6.68 -6.65
CA ARG A 54 3.67 6.20 -7.66
C ARG A 54 2.62 7.28 -7.93
N SER A 55 2.14 7.32 -9.18
CA SER A 55 1.05 8.23 -9.58
C SER A 55 -0.32 7.67 -9.17
N LEU A 56 -1.22 8.57 -8.75
CA LEU A 56 -2.60 8.27 -8.34
C LEU A 56 -3.41 7.52 -9.41
N ALA A 57 -3.11 7.73 -10.70
CA ALA A 57 -3.82 7.08 -11.81
C ALA A 57 -3.78 5.54 -11.74
N ASN A 58 -2.80 4.96 -11.02
CA ASN A 58 -2.66 3.52 -10.86
C ASN A 58 -3.06 3.02 -9.47
N TRP A 59 -3.46 3.89 -8.54
CA TRP A 59 -3.65 3.50 -7.13
C TRP A 59 -4.83 2.55 -6.93
N GLU A 60 -6.01 2.87 -7.47
CA GLU A 60 -7.18 2.00 -7.32
C GLU A 60 -6.98 0.65 -8.01
N GLY A 61 -6.38 0.65 -9.21
CA GLY A 61 -6.06 -0.57 -9.95
C GLY A 61 -5.00 -1.43 -9.25
N MET A 62 -3.96 -0.81 -8.66
CA MET A 62 -2.91 -1.53 -7.92
C MET A 62 -3.43 -2.08 -6.59
N GLU A 63 -4.24 -1.32 -5.84
CA GLU A 63 -4.80 -1.81 -4.59
C GLU A 63 -5.83 -2.91 -4.84
N ALA A 64 -6.62 -2.82 -5.92
CA ALA A 64 -7.50 -3.90 -6.36
C ALA A 64 -6.70 -5.14 -6.79
N ALA A 65 -5.63 -4.99 -7.58
CA ALA A 65 -4.77 -6.08 -8.00
C ALA A 65 -4.04 -6.74 -6.81
N ARG A 66 -3.60 -5.94 -5.83
CA ARG A 66 -2.99 -6.42 -4.59
C ARG A 66 -3.98 -7.16 -3.71
N LYS A 67 -5.21 -6.65 -3.57
CA LYS A 67 -6.28 -7.35 -2.86
C LYS A 67 -6.63 -8.67 -3.54
N ALA A 68 -6.73 -8.68 -4.86
CA ALA A 68 -6.96 -9.88 -5.65
C ALA A 68 -5.82 -10.91 -5.48
N SER A 69 -4.55 -10.47 -5.54
CA SER A 69 -3.40 -11.37 -5.36
C SER A 69 -3.26 -11.92 -3.95
N LEU A 70 -3.69 -11.16 -2.94
CA LEU A 70 -3.74 -11.58 -1.54
C LEU A 70 -5.03 -12.33 -1.17
N GLY A 71 -5.96 -12.49 -2.12
CA GLY A 71 -7.27 -13.10 -1.88
C GLY A 71 -8.20 -12.31 -0.95
N ILE A 72 -7.88 -11.04 -0.69
CA ILE A 72 -8.63 -10.16 0.20
C ILE A 72 -9.85 -9.62 -0.57
N GLY A 73 -11.07 -9.97 -0.12
CA GLY A 73 -12.31 -9.52 -0.75
C GLY A 73 -12.88 -10.47 -1.81
N LEU A 74 -12.25 -11.64 -2.03
CA LEU A 74 -12.90 -12.74 -2.72
C LEU A 74 -13.94 -13.35 -1.77
N SER A 75 -15.18 -13.48 -2.23
CA SER A 75 -16.15 -14.34 -1.54
C SER A 75 -15.55 -15.76 -1.42
N PRO A 76 -15.78 -16.46 -0.30
CA PRO A 76 -15.37 -17.85 -0.20
C PRO A 76 -15.93 -18.65 -1.38
N ALA A 77 -15.12 -19.53 -1.96
CA ALA A 77 -15.60 -20.45 -2.97
C ALA A 77 -16.54 -21.45 -2.29
N PHE A 78 -17.78 -21.53 -2.78
CA PHE A 78 -18.76 -22.49 -2.30
C PHE A 78 -18.77 -23.69 -3.23
N THR A 79 -18.78 -24.89 -2.65
CA THR A 79 -18.71 -26.13 -3.42
C THR A 79 -20.07 -26.50 -4.02
N ASP A 80 -21.16 -26.15 -3.33
CA ASP A 80 -22.54 -26.37 -3.74
C ASP A 80 -23.49 -25.32 -3.14
N ALA A 81 -24.78 -25.42 -3.49
CA ALA A 81 -25.81 -24.48 -3.02
C ALA A 81 -26.08 -24.59 -1.52
N ASP A 82 -25.94 -25.78 -0.92
CA ASP A 82 -26.20 -26.01 0.50
C ASP A 82 -25.11 -25.36 1.38
N ASP A 83 -23.85 -25.40 0.94
CA ASP A 83 -22.72 -24.73 1.58
C ASP A 83 -22.87 -23.20 1.59
N LEU A 84 -23.34 -22.63 0.47
CA LEU A 84 -23.69 -21.21 0.37
C LEU A 84 -24.82 -20.84 1.35
N ILE A 85 -25.89 -21.64 1.40
CA ILE A 85 -27.04 -21.39 2.28
C ILE A 85 -26.63 -21.46 3.76
N ALA A 86 -25.83 -22.47 4.12
CA ALA A 86 -25.29 -22.61 5.48
C ALA A 86 -24.43 -21.41 5.88
N HIS A 87 -23.58 -20.91 4.97
CA HIS A 87 -22.77 -19.72 5.20
C HIS A 87 -23.64 -18.47 5.44
N LEU A 88 -24.68 -18.26 4.63
CA LEU A 88 -25.61 -17.15 4.79
C LEU A 88 -26.34 -17.21 6.14
N HIS A 89 -26.86 -18.37 6.53
CA HIS A 89 -27.52 -18.55 7.83
C HIS A 89 -26.57 -18.25 9.01
N LYS A 90 -25.31 -18.68 8.93
CA LYS A 90 -24.28 -18.39 9.93
C LYS A 90 -23.92 -16.89 10.00
N SER A 91 -23.98 -16.18 8.88
CA SER A 91 -23.68 -14.75 8.80
C SER A 91 -24.79 -13.88 9.40
N ILE A 92 -26.05 -14.31 9.32
CA ILE A 92 -27.23 -13.59 9.85
C ILE A 92 -27.18 -13.52 11.38
N GLY A 93 -26.77 -14.59 12.07
CA GLY A 93 -26.65 -14.63 13.53
C GLY A 93 -25.54 -13.72 14.12
N LYS A 94 -24.63 -13.21 13.29
CA LYS A 94 -23.51 -12.34 13.70
C LYS A 94 -23.76 -10.86 13.43
N ARG A 95 -24.90 -10.48 12.87
CA ARG A 95 -25.21 -9.06 12.63
C ARG A 95 -25.50 -8.39 13.98
N PRO A 96 -24.82 -7.27 14.32
CA PRO A 96 -25.18 -6.51 15.51
C PRO A 96 -26.62 -6.03 15.36
N LYS A 97 -27.45 -6.26 16.38
CA LYS A 97 -28.80 -5.68 16.43
C LYS A 97 -28.64 -4.17 16.30
N LYS A 98 -29.22 -3.57 15.25
CA LYS A 98 -29.38 -2.12 15.19
C LYS A 98 -30.16 -1.70 16.44
N GLN A 99 -29.47 -1.00 17.34
CA GLN A 99 -30.12 -0.17 18.36
C GLN A 99 -30.66 1.09 17.70
#